data_AF-A0A520YEI8-F1
#
_entry.id   AF-A0A520YEI8-F1
#
_cell.length_a   1.000
_cell.length_b   1.000
_cell.length_c   1.000
_cell.angle_alpha   90.00
_cell.angle_beta   90.00
_cell.angle_gamma   90.00
#
_symmetry.space_group_name_H-M   'P 1'
#
loop_
_entity.id
_entity.type
_entity.pdbx_description
1 polymer ?
#
loop_
_entity_poly.entity_id
_entity_poly.type
_entity_poly.pdbx_seq_one_letter_code
_entity_poly.pdbx_strand_id
1 'polypeptide(L)'
;MPSRTHAASLERLLSRAAEECESKQRVWFGRGIPQALRTAIHLHGQGAKPGPAELAFIEVSAVSPQGRAVSEVIPSGLNCPIVGLSQSSVEQLGSLVCARGDAGVQITRLICPFAVFDFSTEGVRVREVRHGLTAADLQAELSTTLWSGPDLKELGSH
;
A
#
# COMPACT_ATOMS: atom_id res chain seq x y z
N MET A 1 -21.99 -1.95 -13.38
CA MET A 1 -21.33 -0.71 -12.92
C MET A 1 -20.75 -0.97 -11.53
N PRO A 2 -19.51 -0.56 -11.24
CA PRO A 2 -18.97 -0.66 -9.89
C PRO A 2 -19.86 0.13 -8.91
N SER A 3 -20.02 -0.36 -7.69
CA SER A 3 -20.79 0.35 -6.66
C SER A 3 -20.10 1.67 -6.29
N ARG A 4 -20.85 2.69 -5.87
CA ARG A 4 -20.28 3.99 -5.45
C ARG A 4 -19.22 3.83 -4.35
N THR A 5 -19.42 2.89 -3.44
CA THR A 5 -18.48 2.55 -2.37
C THR A 5 -17.15 2.03 -2.91
N HIS A 6 -17.19 1.22 -3.97
CA HIS A 6 -15.98 0.69 -4.61
C HIS A 6 -15.19 1.82 -5.30
N ALA A 7 -15.87 2.73 -6.00
CA ALA A 7 -15.22 3.88 -6.63
C ALA A 7 -14.54 4.80 -5.59
N ALA A 8 -15.24 5.13 -4.50
CA ALA A 8 -14.67 5.98 -3.44
C ALA A 8 -13.48 5.34 -2.72
N SER A 9 -13.48 4.02 -2.56
CA SER A 9 -12.33 3.30 -1.98
C SER A 9 -11.12 3.29 -2.91
N LEU A 10 -11.33 3.10 -4.21
CA LEU A 10 -10.26 3.20 -5.19
C LEU A 10 -9.69 4.62 -5.27
N GLU A 11 -10.54 5.64 -5.29
CA GLU A 11 -10.12 7.04 -5.30
C GLU A 11 -9.24 7.40 -4.09
N ARG A 12 -9.65 6.98 -2.88
CA ARG A 12 -8.83 7.17 -1.66
C ARG A 12 -7.47 6.48 -1.76
N LEU A 13 -7.46 5.23 -2.22
CA LEU A 13 -6.22 4.47 -2.43
C LEU A 13 -5.28 5.18 -3.41
N LEU A 14 -5.79 5.63 -4.56
CA LEU A 14 -4.99 6.29 -5.58
C LEU A 14 -4.49 7.67 -5.12
N SER A 15 -5.33 8.45 -4.43
CA SER A 15 -4.95 9.77 -3.92
C SER A 15 -3.80 9.64 -2.92
N ARG A 16 -3.92 8.75 -1.94
CA ARG A 16 -2.85 8.55 -0.96
C ARG A 16 -1.59 7.97 -1.58
N ALA A 17 -1.71 7.05 -2.54
CA ALA A 17 -0.56 6.53 -3.25
C ALA A 17 0.13 7.58 -4.14
N ALA A 18 -0.62 8.58 -4.65
CA ALA A 18 -0.06 9.72 -5.37
C ALA A 18 0.72 10.65 -4.43
N GLU A 19 0.21 10.93 -3.23
CA GLU A 19 0.96 11.67 -2.20
C GLU A 19 2.30 11.00 -1.86
N GLU A 20 2.31 9.66 -1.82
CA GLU A 20 3.53 8.88 -1.56
C GLU A 20 4.62 9.09 -2.61
N CYS A 21 4.23 9.48 -3.84
CA CYS A 21 5.16 9.73 -4.93
C CYS A 21 5.46 11.21 -5.22
N GLU A 22 4.80 12.18 -4.56
CA GLU A 22 4.99 13.61 -4.86
C GLU A 22 6.46 14.06 -4.76
N SER A 23 7.20 13.49 -3.81
CA SER A 23 8.64 13.76 -3.62
C SER A 23 9.57 12.95 -4.53
N LYS A 24 9.04 12.04 -5.34
CA LYS A 24 9.81 11.07 -6.13
C LYS A 24 9.77 11.42 -7.60
N GLN A 25 10.94 11.51 -8.23
CA GLN A 25 11.03 11.90 -9.64
C GLN A 25 10.91 10.70 -10.59
N ARG A 26 11.11 9.48 -10.07
CA ARG A 26 11.16 8.26 -10.86
C ARG A 26 10.46 7.13 -10.12
N VAL A 27 9.28 6.78 -10.60
CA VAL A 27 8.44 5.74 -10.01
C VAL A 27 8.22 4.63 -11.02
N TRP A 28 8.42 3.39 -10.59
CA TRP A 28 8.06 2.22 -11.37
C TRP A 28 6.66 1.74 -11.00
N PHE A 29 5.85 1.39 -11.99
CA PHE A 29 4.48 0.95 -11.80
C PHE A 29 4.29 -0.47 -12.35
N GLY A 30 3.87 -1.39 -11.49
CA GLY A 30 3.44 -2.73 -11.87
C GLY A 30 2.15 -2.75 -12.68
N ARG A 31 1.59 -3.93 -12.89
CA ARG A 31 0.27 -4.08 -13.55
C ARG A 31 -0.86 -3.87 -12.54
N GLY A 32 -2.08 -3.64 -13.05
CA GLY A 32 -3.28 -3.50 -12.24
C GLY A 32 -3.43 -2.11 -11.60
N ILE A 33 -3.72 -2.03 -10.30
CA ILE A 33 -3.92 -0.75 -9.58
C ILE A 33 -2.79 0.26 -9.82
N PRO A 34 -1.48 -0.09 -9.81
CA PRO A 34 -0.40 0.84 -10.16
C PRO A 34 -0.55 1.52 -11.54
N GLN A 35 -1.23 0.91 -12.52
CA GLN A 35 -1.48 1.56 -13.81
C GLN A 35 -2.56 2.64 -13.73
N ALA A 36 -3.58 2.44 -12.89
CA ALA A 36 -4.56 3.47 -12.58
C ALA A 36 -3.89 4.65 -11.86
N LEU A 37 -2.99 4.37 -10.91
CA LEU A 37 -2.17 5.37 -10.23
C LEU A 37 -1.31 6.17 -11.20
N ARG A 38 -0.59 5.49 -12.10
CA ARG A 38 0.21 6.15 -13.15
C ARG A 38 -0.63 7.12 -13.99
N THR A 39 -1.82 6.69 -14.39
CA THR A 39 -2.75 7.52 -15.17
C THR A 39 -3.19 8.75 -14.36
N ALA A 40 -3.54 8.56 -13.08
CA ALA A 40 -3.93 9.66 -12.20
C ALA A 40 -2.81 10.71 -12.06
N ILE A 41 -1.57 10.29 -11.77
CA ILE A 41 -0.42 11.20 -11.60
C ILE A 41 -0.04 11.89 -12.92
N HIS A 42 -0.13 11.19 -14.05
CA HIS A 42 0.27 11.80 -15.34
C HIS A 42 -0.71 12.89 -15.78
N LEU A 43 -2.00 12.79 -15.42
CA LEU A 43 -2.95 13.90 -15.55
C LEU A 43 -2.52 15.13 -14.73
N HIS A 44 -1.71 14.94 -13.69
CA HIS A 44 -1.14 16.00 -12.85
C HIS A 44 0.26 16.49 -13.31
N GLY A 45 0.77 16.04 -14.46
CA GLY A 45 1.84 16.75 -15.19
C GLY A 45 3.30 16.36 -14.91
N GLN A 46 3.57 15.24 -14.22
CA GLN A 46 4.95 14.74 -14.09
C GLN A 46 5.31 13.75 -15.22
N GLY A 47 6.21 14.17 -16.11
CA GLY A 47 6.88 13.30 -17.07
C GLY A 47 8.03 12.52 -16.41
N ALA A 48 8.20 11.24 -16.76
CA ALA A 48 9.25 10.40 -16.19
C ALA A 48 10.65 10.86 -16.64
N LYS A 49 11.56 11.13 -15.70
CA LYS A 49 12.98 11.41 -15.98
C LYS A 49 13.77 10.11 -16.16
N PRO A 50 14.85 10.09 -16.98
CA PRO A 50 15.68 8.92 -17.14
C PRO A 50 16.47 8.54 -15.85
N GLY A 51 16.71 7.25 -15.65
CA GLY A 51 17.54 6.68 -14.57
C GLY A 51 16.81 5.66 -13.67
N PRO A 52 17.46 5.15 -12.61
CA PRO A 52 16.89 4.12 -11.74
C PRO A 52 15.65 4.62 -10.99
N ALA A 53 14.68 3.75 -10.76
CA ALA A 53 13.48 4.06 -9.98
C ALA A 53 13.84 4.34 -8.51
N GLU A 54 13.18 5.33 -7.92
CA GLU A 54 13.31 5.71 -6.51
C GLU A 54 12.25 5.03 -5.64
N LEU A 55 11.16 4.60 -6.25
CA LEU A 55 10.02 3.93 -5.61
C LEU A 55 9.35 3.01 -6.63
N ALA A 56 8.79 1.89 -6.17
CA ALA A 56 8.02 0.98 -6.99
C ALA A 56 6.65 0.68 -6.37
N PHE A 57 5.61 0.61 -7.20
CA PHE A 57 4.29 0.16 -6.78
C PHE A 57 3.92 -1.17 -7.43
N ILE A 58 3.41 -2.11 -6.62
CA ILE A 58 2.85 -3.38 -7.09
C ILE A 58 1.45 -3.57 -6.51
N GLU A 59 0.59 -4.26 -7.24
CA GLU A 59 -0.66 -4.77 -6.68
C GLU A 59 -0.37 -6.05 -5.89
N VAL A 60 -0.98 -6.17 -4.70
CA VAL A 60 -0.77 -7.31 -3.80
C VAL A 60 -2.09 -7.93 -3.38
N SER A 61 -2.12 -9.26 -3.30
CA SER A 61 -3.29 -10.03 -2.87
C SER A 61 -3.15 -10.61 -1.46
N ALA A 62 -1.93 -10.72 -0.96
CA ALA A 62 -1.60 -11.10 0.41
C ALA A 62 -0.21 -10.58 0.77
N VAL A 63 0.04 -10.36 2.05
CA VAL A 63 1.32 -9.90 2.62
C VAL A 63 1.55 -10.62 3.95
N SER A 64 2.77 -11.12 4.17
CA SER A 64 3.16 -11.63 5.50
C SER A 64 3.41 -10.49 6.49
N PRO A 65 3.38 -10.75 7.81
CA PRO A 65 3.75 -9.75 8.82
C PRO A 65 5.18 -9.20 8.66
N GLN A 66 6.05 -9.91 7.95
CA GLN A 66 7.43 -9.50 7.62
C GLN A 66 7.53 -8.72 6.30
N GLY A 67 6.39 -8.43 5.65
CA GLY A 67 6.35 -7.68 4.40
C GLY A 67 6.63 -8.51 3.15
N ARG A 68 6.47 -9.85 3.18
CA ARG A 68 6.55 -10.67 1.97
C ARG A 68 5.20 -10.66 1.26
N ALA A 69 5.13 -10.01 0.12
CA ALA A 69 3.90 -9.85 -0.64
C ALA A 69 3.77 -10.88 -1.77
N VAL A 70 2.56 -11.39 -1.92
CA VAL A 70 2.12 -12.13 -3.10
C VAL A 70 1.64 -11.12 -4.13
N SER A 71 2.30 -11.11 -5.29
CA SER A 71 1.96 -10.29 -6.43
C SER A 71 2.12 -11.10 -7.71
N GLU A 72 1.26 -10.84 -8.71
CA GLU A 72 1.40 -11.42 -10.04
C GLU A 72 2.64 -10.89 -10.78
N VAL A 73 3.14 -9.71 -10.37
CA VAL A 73 4.31 -9.07 -10.96
C VAL A 73 5.42 -9.02 -9.93
N ILE A 74 6.49 -9.76 -10.20
CA ILE A 74 7.72 -9.73 -9.42
C ILE A 74 8.67 -8.76 -10.11
N PRO A 75 8.90 -7.55 -9.56
CA PRO A 75 9.88 -6.63 -10.12
C PRO A 75 11.28 -7.23 -9.92
N SER A 76 11.93 -7.64 -11.01
CA SER A 76 13.32 -8.09 -10.99
C SER A 76 14.28 -6.91 -11.22
N GLY A 77 15.37 -6.87 -10.45
CA GLY A 77 16.44 -5.87 -10.63
C GLY A 77 16.12 -4.46 -10.13
N LEU A 78 15.04 -4.26 -9.35
CA LEU A 78 14.79 -3.00 -8.67
C LEU A 78 15.55 -2.95 -7.33
N ASN A 79 16.36 -1.92 -7.15
CA ASN A 79 17.09 -1.63 -5.91
C ASN A 79 16.46 -0.43 -5.18
N CYS A 80 15.13 -0.38 -5.10
CA CYS A 80 14.38 0.69 -4.45
C CYS A 80 13.27 0.14 -3.55
N PRO A 81 12.73 0.96 -2.62
CA PRO A 81 11.59 0.56 -1.80
C PRO A 81 10.38 0.20 -2.66
N ILE A 82 9.71 -0.89 -2.29
CA ILE A 82 8.49 -1.38 -2.95
C ILE A 82 7.30 -1.14 -2.02
N VAL A 83 6.24 -0.56 -2.59
CA VAL A 83 4.96 -0.28 -1.94
C VAL A 83 3.89 -1.19 -2.56
N GLY A 84 3.23 -1.97 -1.71
CA GLY A 84 2.06 -2.76 -2.08
C GLY A 84 0.81 -1.90 -2.11
N LEU A 85 -0.03 -2.09 -3.10
CA LEU A 85 -1.38 -1.52 -3.21
C LEU A 85 -2.40 -2.64 -3.14
N SER A 86 -3.42 -2.47 -2.31
CA SER A 86 -4.57 -3.38 -2.25
C SER A 86 -5.87 -2.60 -2.18
N GLN A 87 -6.91 -3.10 -2.83
CA GLN A 87 -8.28 -2.58 -2.73
C GLN A 87 -9.11 -3.29 -1.64
N SER A 88 -8.51 -4.21 -0.87
CA SER A 88 -9.21 -4.95 0.18
C SER A 88 -9.93 -4.01 1.14
N SER A 89 -11.04 -4.51 1.70
CA SER A 89 -11.76 -3.84 2.79
C SER A 89 -11.18 -4.23 4.16
N VAL A 90 -11.67 -3.60 5.23
CA VAL A 90 -11.17 -3.86 6.59
C VAL A 90 -11.49 -5.29 7.04
N GLU A 91 -12.64 -5.82 6.65
CA GLU A 91 -13.09 -7.19 6.95
C GLU A 91 -12.23 -8.25 6.25
N GLN A 92 -11.46 -7.84 5.24
CA GLN A 92 -10.53 -8.71 4.52
C GLN A 92 -9.10 -8.59 5.06
N LEU A 93 -8.86 -7.73 6.05
CA LEU A 93 -7.52 -7.43 6.54
C LEU A 93 -6.80 -8.67 7.07
N GLY A 94 -7.47 -9.55 7.82
CA GLY A 94 -6.87 -10.79 8.31
C GLY A 94 -6.48 -11.79 7.21
N SER A 95 -7.16 -11.73 6.06
CA SER A 95 -6.78 -12.53 4.89
C SER A 95 -5.67 -11.86 4.07
N LEU A 96 -5.67 -10.53 4.02
CA LEU A 96 -4.65 -9.74 3.33
C LEU A 96 -3.31 -9.82 4.07
N VAL A 97 -3.30 -9.61 5.38
CA VAL A 97 -2.11 -9.70 6.23
C VAL A 97 -2.16 -11.01 6.99
N CYS A 98 -1.59 -12.05 6.39
CA CYS A 98 -1.62 -13.40 6.91
C CYS A 98 -0.24 -14.04 6.88
N ALA A 99 0.03 -14.98 7.79
CA ALA A 99 1.25 -15.77 7.78
C ALA A 99 1.23 -16.77 6.61
N ARG A 100 1.43 -16.28 5.39
CA ARG A 100 1.81 -17.07 4.22
C ARG A 100 3.32 -17.03 4.09
N GLY A 101 3.92 -18.19 3.77
CA GLY A 101 5.36 -18.45 3.89
C GLY A 101 6.27 -17.45 3.19
N ASP A 102 7.58 -17.59 3.39
CA ASP A 102 8.62 -16.59 3.06
C ASP A 102 8.82 -16.29 1.56
N ALA A 103 8.02 -16.89 0.67
CA ALA A 103 8.08 -16.64 -0.76
C ALA A 103 7.26 -15.40 -1.13
N GLY A 104 7.90 -14.37 -1.68
CA GLY A 104 7.22 -13.18 -2.16
C GLY A 104 8.16 -11.99 -2.38
N VAL A 105 7.59 -10.92 -2.95
CA VAL A 105 8.28 -9.65 -3.13
C VAL A 105 8.38 -8.96 -1.76
N GLN A 106 9.58 -8.54 -1.36
CA GLN A 106 9.72 -7.75 -0.14
C GLN A 106 9.13 -6.36 -0.38
N ILE A 107 8.08 -6.01 0.36
CA ILE A 107 7.55 -4.65 0.43
C ILE A 107 7.95 -3.99 1.74
N THR A 108 7.98 -2.66 1.71
CA THR A 108 8.25 -1.82 2.87
C THR A 108 6.98 -1.19 3.42
N ARG A 109 5.95 -1.06 2.58
CA ARG A 109 4.69 -0.38 2.89
C ARG A 109 3.54 -1.02 2.14
N LEU A 110 2.36 -1.06 2.76
CA LEU A 110 1.08 -1.40 2.14
C LEU A 110 0.13 -0.23 2.28
N ILE A 111 -0.47 0.20 1.17
CA ILE A 111 -1.52 1.22 1.15
C ILE A 111 -2.84 0.52 0.81
N CYS A 112 -3.82 0.73 1.69
CA CYS A 112 -5.20 0.27 1.54
C CYS A 112 -6.16 1.48 1.58
N PRO A 113 -7.44 1.33 1.17
CA PRO A 113 -8.43 2.41 1.22
C PRO A 113 -8.79 2.90 2.64
N PHE A 114 -8.32 2.21 3.68
CA PHE A 114 -8.66 2.44 5.08
C PHE A 114 -7.45 2.60 6.01
N ALA A 115 -6.24 2.22 5.57
CA ALA A 115 -5.04 2.31 6.40
C ALA A 115 -3.77 2.25 5.56
N VAL A 116 -2.66 2.73 6.14
CA VAL A 116 -1.29 2.54 5.64
C VAL A 116 -0.50 1.77 6.68
N PHE A 117 0.18 0.70 6.23
CA PHE A 117 1.01 -0.14 7.08
C PHE A 117 2.46 -0.08 6.62
N ASP A 118 3.38 0.02 7.58
CA ASP A 118 4.81 -0.16 7.36
C ASP A 118 5.24 -1.55 7.85
N PHE A 119 6.10 -2.21 7.07
CA PHE A 119 6.63 -3.53 7.39
C PHE A 119 8.12 -3.45 7.71
N SER A 120 8.51 -4.12 8.79
CA SER A 120 9.90 -4.20 9.23
C SER A 120 10.22 -5.62 9.70
N THR A 121 11.48 -5.86 10.07
CA THR A 121 11.89 -7.10 10.72
C THR A 121 11.25 -7.30 12.08
N GLU A 122 10.85 -6.21 12.74
CA GLU A 122 10.14 -6.28 14.01
C GLU A 122 8.73 -6.81 13.77
N GLY A 123 8.07 -6.38 12.68
CA GLY A 123 6.72 -6.80 12.24
C GLY A 123 5.92 -5.67 11.58
N VAL A 124 4.60 -5.62 11.83
CA VAL A 124 3.65 -4.69 11.19
C VAL A 124 3.34 -3.48 12.06
N ARG A 125 3.49 -2.29 11.50
CA ARG A 125 3.11 -1.03 12.13
C ARG A 125 2.03 -0.34 11.33
N VAL A 126 0.99 0.16 11.99
CA VAL A 126 0.04 1.08 11.35
C VAL A 126 0.55 2.51 11.43
N ARG A 127 0.57 3.19 10.29
CA ARG A 127 1.04 4.56 10.13
C ARG A 127 -0.13 5.54 10.00
N GLU A 128 -1.16 5.17 9.24
CA GLU A 128 -2.32 6.00 8.97
C GLU A 128 -3.58 5.15 9.03
N VAL A 129 -4.68 5.72 9.54
CA VAL A 129 -5.99 5.05 9.63
C VAL A 129 -7.10 6.01 9.24
N ARG A 130 -8.06 5.54 8.45
CA ARG A 130 -9.22 6.33 8.02
C ARG A 130 -10.05 6.78 9.22
N HIS A 131 -10.62 7.98 9.12
CA HIS A 131 -11.61 8.49 10.07
C HIS A 131 -12.64 7.43 10.47
N GLY A 132 -12.92 7.36 11.78
CA GLY A 132 -13.88 6.41 12.35
C GLY A 132 -13.35 4.97 12.52
N LEU A 133 -12.08 4.72 12.22
CA LEU A 133 -11.38 3.49 12.60
C LEU A 133 -10.23 3.81 13.57
N THR A 134 -9.92 2.85 14.42
CA THR A 134 -8.81 2.90 15.37
C THR A 134 -7.81 1.78 15.10
N ALA A 135 -6.60 1.89 15.67
CA ALA A 135 -5.64 0.78 15.62
C ALA A 135 -6.18 -0.49 16.31
N ALA A 136 -7.05 -0.35 17.31
CA ALA A 136 -7.69 -1.48 17.98
C ALA A 136 -8.67 -2.21 17.05
N ASP A 137 -9.43 -1.48 16.24
CA ASP A 137 -10.32 -2.08 15.23
C ASP A 137 -9.53 -2.90 14.20
N LEU A 138 -8.38 -2.38 13.76
CA LEU A 138 -7.49 -3.10 12.85
C LEU A 138 -6.84 -4.32 13.51
N GLN A 139 -6.44 -4.21 14.78
CA GLN A 139 -5.87 -5.32 15.55
C GLN A 139 -6.88 -6.45 15.73
N ALA A 140 -8.18 -6.15 15.87
CA ALA A 140 -9.23 -7.16 16.00
C ALA A 140 -9.32 -8.09 14.78
N GLU A 141 -8.97 -7.59 13.59
CA GLU A 141 -8.96 -8.34 12.33
C GLU A 141 -7.64 -9.10 12.09
N LEU A 142 -6.61 -8.85 12.89
CA LEU A 142 -5.26 -9.38 12.69
C LEU A 142 -4.89 -10.45 13.73
N SER A 143 -4.31 -11.54 13.26
CA SER A 143 -3.72 -12.58 14.12
C SER A 143 -2.27 -12.27 14.55
N THR A 144 -1.67 -11.22 13.97
CA THR A 144 -0.34 -10.73 14.31
C THR A 144 -0.44 -9.45 15.14
N THR A 145 0.60 -9.15 15.90
CA THR A 145 0.67 -7.89 16.65
C THR A 145 0.82 -6.72 15.70
N LEU A 146 -0.04 -5.71 15.86
CA LEU A 146 0.00 -4.44 15.17
C LEU A 146 0.51 -3.36 16.13
N TRP A 147 1.59 -2.66 15.76
CA TRP A 147 2.02 -1.50 16.52
C TRP A 147 1.42 -0.22 15.99
N SER A 148 0.93 0.63 16.90
CA SER A 148 0.66 2.04 16.65
C SER A 148 1.74 2.89 17.31
N GLY A 149 2.38 3.77 16.54
CA GLY A 149 3.33 4.74 17.06
C GLY A 149 2.64 6.03 17.53
N PRO A 150 3.35 6.91 18.27
CA PRO A 150 2.82 8.23 18.67
C PRO A 150 2.57 9.16 17.48
N ASP A 151 3.08 8.80 16.31
CA ASP A 151 2.94 9.47 15.01
C ASP A 151 1.82 8.89 14.15
N LEU A 152 0.91 8.07 14.71
CA LEU A 152 -0.28 7.60 14.02
C LEU A 152 -1.14 8.78 13.57
N LYS A 153 -1.43 8.85 12.27
CA LYS A 153 -2.22 9.94 11.67
C LYS A 153 -3.55 9.45 11.13
N GLU A 154 -4.44 10.39 10.90
CA GLU A 154 -5.65 10.15 10.12
C GLU A 154 -5.29 10.06 8.63
N LEU A 155 -5.87 9.09 7.94
CA LEU A 155 -5.63 8.89 6.50
C LEU A 155 -6.21 10.06 5.70
N GLY A 156 -5.36 10.75 4.95
CA GLY A 156 -5.75 11.90 4.11
C GLY A 156 -5.83 13.24 4.84
N SER A 157 -5.28 13.37 6.05
CA SER A 157 -5.25 14.63 6.80
C SER A 157 -3.98 15.48 6.52
N HIS A 158 -3.51 15.52 5.28
CA HIS A 158 -2.28 16.20 4.88
C HIS A 158 -2.51 17.54 4.18
#